data_AF-K3XCC0-F1
#
_entry.id   AF-K3XCC0-F1
#
_cell.length_a   1.000
_cell.length_b   1.000
_cell.length_c   1.000
_cell.angle_alpha   90.00
_cell.angle_beta   90.00
_cell.angle_gamma   90.00
#
_symmetry.space_group_name_H-M   'P 1'
#
loop_
_entity.id
_entity.type
_entity.pdbx_description
1 polymer ?
#
loop_
_entity_poly.entity_id
_entity_poly.type
_entity_poly.pdbx_seq_one_letter_code
_entity_poly.pdbx_strand_id
1 'polypeptide(L)'
;MATPRFLSLPSKSFFYFGKQTADQFGTNAALSQDSASTRSITLFDIESSTRDADRGFILHLNCSKGYLSLNRGCNELTFVRGNQSESVSMTVQGSLRSLNCAVEKVTYHAKLDASGWDDIFVTLEERSDKELLGDDGRLYSTTKRIPIEIHSINDAPIIQMSQTYFALHNAWVQLANIAISDADAGDGLVYIQLKVHNGILRVGRSAERIVHLGKTPDTVDAVGSNLEFAATISDAALVFEDLEYKCSIQLGCRDGMRDYLTIYVDDNGFTGSGGAQLSTNSAVIQIQSGA
;
A
#
# COMPACT_ATOMS: atom_id res chain seq x y z
N MET A 1 -6.88 6.32 -6.43
CA MET A 1 -6.81 4.92 -5.97
C MET A 1 -6.31 4.07 -7.11
N ALA A 2 -5.00 3.86 -7.17
CA ALA A 2 -4.42 2.89 -8.08
C ALA A 2 -4.81 1.47 -7.62
N THR A 3 -5.28 0.66 -8.56
CA THR A 3 -5.72 -0.72 -8.36
C THR A 3 -4.51 -1.65 -8.21
N PRO A 4 -4.45 -2.55 -7.22
CA PRO A 4 -3.35 -3.50 -7.14
C PRO A 4 -3.42 -4.51 -8.31
N ARG A 5 -2.28 -4.67 -9.00
CA ARG A 5 -2.09 -5.68 -10.04
C ARG A 5 -1.89 -7.07 -9.43
N PHE A 6 -2.55 -8.06 -10.03
CA PHE A 6 -2.44 -9.47 -9.70
C PHE A 6 -1.02 -9.99 -9.91
N LEU A 7 -0.42 -10.60 -8.89
CA LEU A 7 0.76 -11.44 -9.07
C LEU A 7 0.34 -12.90 -8.85
N SER A 8 0.31 -13.67 -9.94
CA SER A 8 0.36 -15.13 -9.83
C SER A 8 1.71 -15.50 -9.25
N LEU A 9 1.74 -16.34 -8.20
CA LEU A 9 3.00 -16.92 -7.74
C LEU A 9 3.71 -17.60 -8.93
N PRO A 10 5.02 -17.39 -9.12
CA PRO A 10 5.73 -17.89 -10.29
C PRO A 10 5.65 -19.42 -10.39
N SER A 11 5.60 -19.93 -11.63
CA SER A 11 5.45 -21.34 -12.02
C SER A 11 6.67 -22.24 -11.71
N LYS A 12 7.45 -21.91 -10.68
CA LYS A 12 8.63 -22.69 -10.25
C LYS A 12 8.62 -23.05 -8.76
N SER A 13 7.46 -23.04 -8.12
CA SER A 13 7.32 -23.45 -6.73
C SER A 13 7.09 -24.96 -6.66
N PHE A 14 8.16 -25.74 -6.87
CA PHE A 14 8.14 -27.21 -6.72
C PHE A 14 8.40 -27.60 -5.26
N PHE A 15 7.69 -28.60 -4.75
CA PHE A 15 7.80 -29.07 -3.37
C PHE A 15 7.90 -30.60 -3.36
N TYR A 16 8.84 -31.10 -2.58
CA TYR A 16 9.16 -32.52 -2.41
C TYR A 16 8.90 -32.92 -0.96
N PHE A 17 8.42 -34.14 -0.73
CA PHE A 17 8.25 -34.72 0.60
C PHE A 17 8.64 -36.20 0.62
N GLY A 18 9.23 -36.64 1.72
CA GLY A 18 9.62 -38.03 1.94
C GLY A 18 10.96 -38.17 2.65
N LYS A 19 11.06 -39.15 3.55
CA LYS A 19 12.29 -39.46 4.29
C LYS A 19 13.20 -40.31 3.40
N GLN A 20 14.49 -39.96 3.25
CA GLN A 20 15.58 -40.78 3.79
C GLN A 20 17.00 -40.28 3.48
N THR A 21 17.88 -40.78 4.34
CA THR A 21 19.35 -40.83 4.37
C THR A 21 20.06 -40.76 3.01
N ALA A 22 21.24 -40.14 3.04
CA ALA A 22 22.17 -39.91 1.93
C ALA A 22 22.29 -41.08 0.94
N ASP A 23 22.43 -40.71 -0.34
CA ASP A 23 22.67 -41.54 -1.53
C ASP A 23 21.60 -42.57 -1.89
N GLN A 24 20.81 -42.30 -2.94
CA GLN A 24 20.53 -43.20 -4.09
C GLN A 24 19.61 -42.49 -5.10
N PHE A 25 20.17 -41.61 -5.94
CA PHE A 25 19.52 -41.22 -7.20
C PHE A 25 19.74 -42.33 -8.23
N GLY A 26 18.77 -43.21 -8.37
CA GLY A 26 18.70 -44.24 -9.41
C GLY A 26 17.45 -44.08 -10.27
N THR A 27 17.59 -43.34 -11.38
CA THR A 27 16.81 -43.43 -12.64
C THR A 27 15.30 -43.18 -12.68
N ASN A 28 14.55 -43.01 -11.59
CA ASN A 28 13.09 -42.78 -11.66
C ASN A 28 12.60 -41.34 -11.36
N ALA A 29 13.51 -40.39 -11.09
CA ALA A 29 13.14 -38.98 -10.91
C ALA A 29 12.62 -38.29 -12.20
N ALA A 30 12.84 -38.89 -13.36
CA ALA A 30 12.48 -38.34 -14.66
C ALA A 30 10.99 -38.50 -15.04
N LEU A 31 10.22 -39.34 -14.35
CA LEU A 31 8.81 -39.59 -14.68
C LEU A 31 7.80 -38.72 -13.91
N SER A 32 8.26 -37.81 -13.04
CA SER A 32 7.39 -36.85 -12.33
C SER A 32 7.62 -35.39 -12.72
N GLN A 33 8.54 -35.15 -13.68
CA GLN A 33 8.94 -33.82 -14.12
C GLN A 33 7.97 -33.13 -15.10
N ASP A 34 6.94 -33.81 -15.62
CA ASP A 34 6.29 -33.38 -16.87
C ASP A 34 4.76 -33.20 -16.83
N SER A 35 4.19 -32.52 -15.81
CA SER A 35 2.75 -32.12 -15.88
C SER A 35 2.31 -30.87 -15.11
N ALA A 36 3.21 -30.03 -14.57
CA ALA A 36 2.77 -28.95 -13.66
C ALA A 36 3.43 -27.57 -13.87
N SER A 37 3.59 -27.13 -15.13
CA SER A 37 4.09 -25.79 -15.45
C SER A 37 3.12 -24.64 -15.10
N THR A 38 1.97 -24.92 -14.50
CA THR A 38 0.86 -23.97 -14.29
C THR A 38 0.34 -23.88 -12.84
N ARG A 39 0.90 -24.63 -11.88
CA ARG A 39 0.39 -24.69 -10.49
C ARG A 39 1.19 -23.79 -9.53
N SER A 40 0.50 -23.11 -8.61
CA SER A 40 1.13 -22.20 -7.63
C SER A 40 1.91 -22.93 -6.54
N ILE A 41 1.33 -23.99 -5.95
CA ILE A 41 1.96 -24.82 -4.92
C ILE A 41 1.64 -26.29 -5.22
N THR A 42 2.61 -27.17 -4.99
CA THR A 42 2.42 -28.62 -4.99
C THR A 42 2.59 -29.12 -3.56
N LEU A 43 1.73 -30.01 -3.12
CA LEU A 43 1.89 -30.71 -1.84
C LEU A 43 2.16 -32.18 -2.17
N PHE A 44 3.10 -32.79 -1.47
CA PHE A 44 3.43 -34.19 -1.65
C PHE A 44 3.53 -34.83 -0.27
N ASP A 45 3.33 -36.13 -0.22
CA ASP A 45 3.60 -36.94 0.96
C ASP A 45 3.95 -38.33 0.44
N ILE A 46 5.08 -38.88 0.86
CA ILE A 46 5.60 -40.13 0.28
C ILE A 46 4.73 -41.34 0.61
N GLU A 47 4.01 -41.28 1.73
CA GLU A 47 3.17 -42.38 2.23
C GLU A 47 1.71 -42.28 1.73
N SER A 48 1.31 -41.11 1.23
CA SER A 48 -0.05 -40.85 0.74
C SER A 48 -0.54 -41.79 -0.38
N SER A 49 0.37 -42.46 -1.10
CA SER A 49 0.01 -43.40 -2.17
C SER A 49 -0.13 -44.85 -1.72
N THR A 50 0.31 -45.20 -0.50
CA THR A 50 0.46 -46.62 -0.10
C THR A 50 -0.37 -47.06 1.08
N ARG A 51 -0.98 -46.16 1.87
CA ARG A 51 -1.84 -46.59 3.00
C ARG A 51 -3.16 -45.87 3.26
N ASP A 52 -3.39 -44.63 2.81
CA ASP A 52 -4.65 -43.96 3.16
C ASP A 52 -4.99 -42.83 2.18
N ALA A 53 -5.86 -43.11 1.22
CA ALA A 53 -6.51 -42.05 0.44
C ALA A 53 -7.35 -41.09 1.33
N ASP A 54 -7.63 -41.50 2.56
CA ASP A 54 -8.42 -40.76 3.56
C ASP A 54 -7.56 -40.10 4.67
N ARG A 55 -6.22 -40.15 4.60
CA ARG A 55 -5.36 -39.43 5.55
C ARG A 55 -5.64 -37.92 5.47
N GLY A 56 -6.11 -37.36 6.58
CA GLY A 56 -6.36 -35.94 6.72
C GLY A 56 -5.06 -35.16 6.94
N PHE A 57 -4.95 -34.00 6.31
CA PHE A 57 -3.87 -33.05 6.53
C PHE A 57 -4.43 -31.70 6.97
N ILE A 58 -3.60 -30.92 7.65
CA ILE A 58 -3.85 -29.53 8.01
C ILE A 58 -2.85 -28.66 7.26
N LEU A 59 -3.36 -27.76 6.42
CA LEU A 59 -2.58 -26.76 5.71
C LEU A 59 -2.75 -25.41 6.38
N HIS A 60 -1.63 -24.81 6.79
CA HIS A 60 -1.58 -23.42 7.23
C HIS A 60 -0.93 -22.56 6.15
N LEU A 61 -1.62 -21.51 5.74
CA LEU A 61 -1.06 -20.46 4.90
C LEU A 61 -1.14 -19.14 5.66
N ASN A 62 -0.05 -18.37 5.68
CA ASN A 62 -0.06 -17.02 6.25
C ASN A 62 0.94 -16.11 5.57
N CYS A 63 0.67 -14.80 5.62
CA CYS A 63 1.55 -13.72 5.19
C CYS A 63 1.34 -12.50 6.10
N SER A 64 2.13 -11.43 5.94
CA SER A 64 2.06 -10.25 6.82
C SER A 64 1.57 -8.97 6.12
N LYS A 65 1.94 -8.77 4.86
CA LYS A 65 1.69 -7.53 4.11
C LYS A 65 0.62 -7.66 3.02
N GLY A 66 -0.02 -8.82 2.91
CA GLY A 66 -1.07 -9.04 1.91
C GLY A 66 -2.20 -9.93 2.39
N TYR A 67 -2.95 -10.39 1.41
CA TYR A 67 -4.08 -11.29 1.53
C TYR A 67 -3.91 -12.46 0.55
N LEU A 68 -4.24 -13.66 1.02
CA LEU A 68 -4.19 -14.89 0.22
C LEU A 68 -5.60 -15.33 -0.17
N SER A 69 -5.78 -15.77 -1.41
CA SER A 69 -7.01 -16.40 -1.89
C SER A 69 -6.74 -17.73 -2.58
N LEU A 70 -7.55 -18.74 -2.27
CA LEU A 70 -7.59 -20.05 -2.94
C LEU A 70 -8.68 -20.00 -4.01
N ASN A 71 -8.29 -19.71 -5.26
CA ASN A 71 -9.25 -19.38 -6.33
C ASN A 71 -9.86 -20.61 -7.02
N ARG A 72 -9.57 -21.81 -6.53
CA ARG A 72 -10.13 -23.05 -7.06
C ARG A 72 -11.12 -23.63 -6.06
N GLY A 73 -12.37 -23.80 -6.49
CA GLY A 73 -13.36 -24.57 -5.73
C GLY A 73 -12.98 -26.04 -5.70
N CYS A 74 -12.73 -26.57 -4.51
CA CYS A 74 -12.32 -27.95 -4.29
C CYS A 74 -13.21 -28.56 -3.20
N ASN A 75 -13.60 -29.81 -3.39
CA ASN A 75 -14.49 -30.51 -2.47
C ASN A 75 -13.72 -30.95 -1.22
N GLU A 76 -14.45 -31.22 -0.13
CA GLU A 76 -13.90 -31.85 1.08
C GLU A 76 -12.81 -31.02 1.79
N LEU A 77 -12.91 -29.70 1.69
CA LEU A 77 -12.10 -28.77 2.47
C LEU A 77 -12.90 -28.27 3.68
N THR A 78 -12.26 -28.24 4.85
CA THR A 78 -12.80 -27.63 6.06
C THR A 78 -11.89 -26.49 6.49
N PHE A 79 -12.40 -25.25 6.45
CA PHE A 79 -11.67 -24.08 6.96
C PHE A 79 -11.84 -23.98 8.47
N VAL A 80 -10.75 -24.14 9.21
CA VAL A 80 -10.69 -23.98 10.68
C VAL A 80 -10.45 -22.53 11.07
N ARG A 81 -9.67 -21.80 10.25
CA ARG A 81 -9.42 -20.37 10.39
C ARG A 81 -9.37 -19.72 9.01
N GLY A 82 -9.83 -18.48 8.93
CA GLY A 82 -9.90 -17.72 7.68
C GLY A 82 -10.99 -18.27 6.76
N ASN A 83 -10.95 -17.85 5.51
CA ASN A 83 -11.83 -18.37 4.47
C ASN A 83 -11.04 -18.53 3.16
N GLN A 84 -11.73 -18.88 2.08
CA GLN A 84 -11.11 -19.13 0.78
C GLN A 84 -10.59 -17.86 0.07
N SER A 85 -10.91 -16.67 0.54
CA SER A 85 -10.57 -15.39 -0.11
C SER A 85 -10.02 -14.37 0.88
N GLU A 86 -9.12 -13.53 0.39
CA GLU A 86 -8.60 -12.32 1.04
C GLU A 86 -8.21 -12.52 2.52
N SER A 87 -7.57 -13.64 2.83
CA SER A 87 -7.22 -14.01 4.21
C SER A 87 -5.73 -13.81 4.47
N VAL A 88 -5.38 -13.10 5.54
CA VAL A 88 -3.97 -12.95 5.99
C VAL A 88 -3.43 -14.28 6.52
N SER A 89 -4.30 -15.11 7.10
CA SER A 89 -4.00 -16.47 7.53
C SER A 89 -5.21 -17.36 7.30
N MET A 90 -4.95 -18.58 6.81
CA MET A 90 -5.95 -19.63 6.68
C MET A 90 -5.41 -20.95 7.21
N THR A 91 -6.29 -21.74 7.82
CA THR A 91 -6.02 -23.10 8.25
C THR A 91 -7.09 -23.99 7.63
N VAL A 92 -6.67 -24.89 6.74
CA VAL A 92 -7.55 -25.69 5.91
C VAL A 92 -7.25 -27.16 6.14
N GLN A 93 -8.27 -27.93 6.47
CA GLN A 93 -8.18 -29.38 6.59
C GLN A 93 -8.74 -30.05 5.34
N GLY A 94 -8.15 -31.17 4.94
CA GLY A 94 -8.65 -31.98 3.83
C GLY A 94 -7.69 -33.11 3.46
N SER A 95 -8.06 -33.90 2.47
CA SER A 95 -7.14 -34.88 1.87
C SER A 95 -6.00 -34.17 1.13
N LEU A 96 -4.87 -34.84 0.93
CA LEU A 96 -3.75 -34.30 0.15
C LEU A 96 -4.18 -33.91 -1.27
N ARG A 97 -5.13 -34.66 -1.86
CA ARG A 97 -5.71 -34.37 -3.17
C ARG A 97 -6.52 -33.07 -3.17
N SER A 98 -7.41 -32.89 -2.20
CA SER A 98 -8.25 -31.69 -2.10
C SER A 98 -7.42 -30.45 -1.78
N LEU A 99 -6.42 -30.57 -0.91
CA LEU A 99 -5.50 -29.47 -0.61
C LEU A 99 -4.66 -29.10 -1.84
N ASN A 100 -4.12 -30.08 -2.58
CA ASN A 100 -3.42 -29.85 -3.84
C ASN A 100 -4.28 -29.12 -4.87
N CYS A 101 -5.56 -29.50 -4.99
CA CYS A 101 -6.54 -28.79 -5.81
C CYS A 101 -6.65 -27.32 -5.36
N ALA A 102 -6.78 -27.07 -4.06
CA ALA A 102 -7.01 -25.72 -3.52
C ALA A 102 -5.84 -24.77 -3.80
N VAL A 103 -4.61 -25.28 -3.61
CA VAL A 103 -3.39 -24.49 -3.77
C VAL A 103 -2.85 -24.46 -5.21
N GLU A 104 -3.62 -24.98 -6.16
CA GLU A 104 -3.27 -24.95 -7.58
C GLU A 104 -3.18 -23.50 -8.11
N LYS A 105 -4.05 -22.61 -7.61
CA LYS A 105 -4.14 -21.20 -8.01
C LYS A 105 -4.28 -20.28 -6.80
N VAL A 106 -3.19 -20.14 -6.06
CA VAL A 106 -3.12 -19.19 -4.94
C VAL A 106 -2.80 -17.81 -5.49
N THR A 107 -3.64 -16.82 -5.18
CA THR A 107 -3.30 -15.41 -5.42
C THR A 107 -2.86 -14.75 -4.14
N TYR A 108 -1.89 -13.84 -4.29
CA TYR A 108 -1.47 -12.92 -3.25
C TYR A 108 -1.80 -11.50 -3.70
N HIS A 109 -2.47 -10.75 -2.83
CA HIS A 109 -2.76 -9.35 -3.03
C HIS A 109 -2.13 -8.55 -1.90
N ALA A 110 -1.17 -7.69 -2.22
CA ALA A 110 -0.62 -6.76 -1.24
C ALA A 110 -1.73 -5.88 -0.66
N LYS A 111 -1.60 -5.51 0.62
CA LYS A 111 -2.44 -4.49 1.24
C LYS A 111 -2.20 -3.14 0.55
N LEU A 112 -3.16 -2.24 0.71
CA LEU A 112 -2.98 -0.84 0.31
C LEU A 112 -1.69 -0.29 0.93
N ASP A 113 -0.90 0.42 0.13
CA ASP A 113 0.37 1.07 0.49
C ASP A 113 1.47 0.13 1.02
N ALA A 114 1.31 -1.19 0.87
CA ALA A 114 2.33 -2.14 1.26
C ALA A 114 3.51 -2.13 0.26
N SER A 115 4.72 -2.16 0.78
CA SER A 115 5.94 -2.20 -0.02
C SER A 115 7.03 -3.06 0.63
N GLY A 116 8.06 -3.38 -0.15
CA GLY A 116 9.19 -4.20 0.27
C GLY A 116 8.86 -5.70 0.37
N TRP A 117 9.69 -6.44 1.10
CA TRP A 117 9.55 -7.88 1.21
C TRP A 117 8.40 -8.31 2.13
N ASP A 118 7.67 -9.35 1.72
CA ASP A 118 6.76 -10.16 2.53
C ASP A 118 7.10 -11.64 2.36
N ASP A 119 6.69 -12.47 3.31
CA ASP A 119 6.88 -13.91 3.27
C ASP A 119 5.53 -14.61 3.36
N ILE A 120 5.27 -15.51 2.41
CA ILE A 120 4.17 -16.48 2.53
C ILE A 120 4.72 -17.75 3.15
N PHE A 121 4.23 -18.11 4.32
CA PHE A 121 4.53 -19.37 4.98
C PHE A 121 3.48 -20.41 4.64
N VAL A 122 3.95 -21.55 4.13
CA VAL A 122 3.15 -22.73 3.80
C VAL A 122 3.56 -23.84 4.76
N THR A 123 2.68 -24.21 5.68
CA THR A 123 2.92 -25.32 6.61
C THR A 123 1.95 -26.43 6.33
N LEU A 124 2.44 -27.64 6.11
CA LEU A 124 1.63 -28.84 5.99
C LEU A 124 1.90 -29.71 7.23
N GLU A 125 0.82 -30.11 7.89
CA GLU A 125 0.85 -30.93 9.10
C GLU A 125 -0.07 -32.14 8.91
N GLU A 126 0.34 -33.29 9.41
CA GLU A 126 -0.52 -34.47 9.49
C GLU A 126 -1.61 -34.27 10.55
N ARG A 127 -2.84 -34.64 10.22
CA ARG A 127 -3.93 -34.61 11.20
C ARG A 127 -3.76 -35.74 12.21
N SER A 128 -3.93 -35.41 13.48
CA SER A 128 -3.87 -36.38 14.58
C SER A 128 -5.14 -37.25 14.67
N ASP A 129 -5.34 -38.15 13.71
CA ASP A 129 -6.31 -39.23 13.86
C ASP A 129 -5.54 -40.41 14.47
N LYS A 130 -5.86 -40.80 15.71
CA LYS A 130 -5.08 -41.73 16.54
C LYS A 130 -4.78 -43.10 15.90
N GLU A 131 -5.46 -43.43 14.81
CA GLU A 131 -5.31 -44.67 14.04
C GLU A 131 -4.29 -44.56 12.89
N LEU A 132 -3.74 -43.37 12.63
CA LEU A 132 -2.91 -43.04 11.46
C LEU A 132 -1.53 -42.47 11.79
N LEU A 133 -1.10 -42.54 13.05
CA LEU A 133 0.26 -42.12 13.42
C LEU A 133 1.28 -42.88 12.56
N GLY A 134 2.34 -42.20 12.11
CA GLY A 134 3.45 -42.85 11.43
C GLY A 134 4.01 -44.00 12.28
N ASP A 135 4.77 -44.91 11.68
CA ASP A 135 5.27 -46.11 12.36
C ASP A 135 6.06 -45.81 13.67
N ASP A 136 6.50 -44.56 13.90
CA ASP A 136 7.16 -44.07 15.12
C ASP A 136 6.26 -43.31 16.11
N GLY A 137 4.94 -43.25 15.87
CA GLY A 137 3.97 -42.62 16.78
C GLY A 137 3.97 -41.09 16.77
N ARG A 138 4.62 -40.45 15.78
CA ARG A 138 4.77 -38.99 15.69
C ARG A 138 3.91 -38.38 14.58
N LEU A 139 3.59 -37.10 14.75
CA LEU A 139 3.02 -36.27 13.70
C LEU A 139 4.14 -35.51 13.00
N TYR A 140 4.10 -35.49 11.69
CA TYR A 140 5.04 -34.73 10.87
C TYR A 140 4.44 -33.37 10.48
N SER A 141 5.28 -32.34 10.55
CA SER A 141 4.97 -30.99 10.08
C SER A 141 6.19 -30.39 9.40
N THR A 142 5.94 -29.53 8.43
CA THR A 142 6.96 -28.93 7.59
C THR A 142 6.50 -27.56 7.12
N THR A 143 7.42 -26.60 7.11
CA THR A 143 7.13 -25.23 6.70
C THR A 143 8.08 -24.82 5.58
N LYS A 144 7.53 -24.20 4.55
CA LYS A 144 8.28 -23.53 3.50
C LYS A 144 7.91 -22.07 3.41
N ARG A 145 8.93 -21.25 3.15
CA ARG A 145 8.83 -19.81 2.97
C ARG A 145 8.88 -19.48 1.48
N ILE A 146 7.96 -18.64 1.01
CA ILE A 146 7.95 -18.07 -0.33
C ILE A 146 8.13 -16.55 -0.17
N PRO A 147 9.32 -16.01 -0.47
CA PRO A 147 9.53 -14.56 -0.41
C PRO A 147 8.84 -13.88 -1.58
N ILE A 148 8.20 -12.75 -1.31
CA ILE A 148 7.52 -11.88 -2.28
C ILE A 148 8.08 -10.48 -2.16
N GLU A 149 8.52 -9.90 -3.27
CA GLU A 149 8.89 -8.50 -3.34
C GLU A 149 7.69 -7.68 -3.81
N ILE A 150 7.25 -6.73 -2.98
CA ILE A 150 6.18 -5.79 -3.30
C ILE A 150 6.82 -4.48 -3.72
N HIS A 151 6.72 -4.14 -5.00
CA HIS A 151 7.17 -2.85 -5.51
C HIS A 151 6.11 -1.78 -5.19
N SER A 152 6.51 -0.68 -4.56
CA SER A 152 5.63 0.47 -4.38
C SER A 152 5.33 1.14 -5.73
N ILE A 153 4.19 1.80 -5.80
CA ILE A 153 3.79 2.72 -6.87
C ILE A 153 3.56 4.05 -6.17
N ASN A 154 4.10 5.13 -6.74
CA ASN A 154 3.90 6.46 -6.17
C ASN A 154 2.42 6.84 -6.21
N ASP A 155 1.87 7.40 -5.15
CA ASP A 155 0.54 8.00 -5.08
C ASP A 155 0.66 9.52 -5.13
N ALA A 156 -0.22 10.18 -5.88
CA ALA A 156 -0.22 11.63 -5.93
C ALA A 156 -0.65 12.26 -4.59
N PRO A 157 -0.15 13.47 -4.26
CA PRO A 157 -0.62 14.22 -3.11
C PRO A 157 -2.12 14.47 -3.16
N ILE A 158 -2.76 14.61 -2.01
CA ILE A 158 -4.16 15.01 -1.89
C ILE A 158 -4.21 16.40 -1.24
N ILE A 159 -4.93 17.33 -1.87
CA ILE A 159 -5.13 18.69 -1.36
C ILE A 159 -6.58 18.84 -0.90
N GLN A 160 -6.78 19.00 0.40
CA GLN A 160 -8.08 19.30 1.01
C GLN A 160 -8.16 20.80 1.31
N MET A 161 -9.20 21.45 0.79
CA MET A 161 -9.44 22.88 1.03
C MET A 161 -10.92 23.21 0.85
N SER A 162 -11.36 24.36 1.39
CA SER A 162 -12.72 24.86 1.16
C SER A 162 -12.92 25.23 -0.31
N GLN A 163 -14.11 25.01 -0.88
CA GLN A 163 -14.41 25.45 -2.26
C GLN A 163 -14.52 26.97 -2.40
N THR A 164 -14.85 27.66 -1.31
CA THR A 164 -14.98 29.11 -1.28
C THR A 164 -14.49 29.68 0.04
N TYR A 165 -13.70 30.74 -0.04
CA TYR A 165 -13.29 31.60 1.06
C TYR A 165 -13.97 32.96 0.92
N PHE A 166 -14.13 33.65 2.05
CA PHE A 166 -14.62 35.01 2.10
C PHE A 166 -13.51 35.91 2.62
N ALA A 167 -13.16 36.93 1.85
CA ALA A 167 -12.15 37.90 2.22
C ALA A 167 -12.78 39.29 2.34
N LEU A 168 -12.41 40.03 3.37
CA LEU A 168 -12.81 41.43 3.51
C LEU A 168 -11.88 42.29 2.63
N HIS A 169 -12.47 43.19 1.87
CA HIS A 169 -11.73 44.14 1.04
C HIS A 169 -10.81 45.01 1.91
N ASN A 170 -9.54 45.15 1.49
CA ASN A 170 -8.49 45.89 2.18
C ASN A 170 -8.03 45.36 3.54
N ALA A 171 -8.50 44.18 3.97
CA ALA A 171 -8.07 43.52 5.20
C ALA A 171 -7.37 42.19 4.93
N TRP A 172 -6.52 41.77 5.87
CA TRP A 172 -5.96 40.41 5.88
C TRP A 172 -6.99 39.46 6.46
N VAL A 173 -7.19 38.32 5.80
CA VAL A 173 -8.07 37.25 6.26
C VAL A 173 -7.34 35.93 6.15
N GLN A 174 -7.38 35.14 7.23
CA GLN A 174 -6.82 33.80 7.28
C GLN A 174 -7.60 32.83 6.38
N LEU A 175 -6.88 32.04 5.59
CA LEU A 175 -7.43 30.99 4.74
C LEU A 175 -7.30 29.64 5.46
N ALA A 176 -8.28 29.32 6.32
CA ALA A 176 -8.27 28.11 7.13
C ALA A 176 -8.71 26.83 6.37
N ASN A 177 -8.56 25.67 7.02
CA ASN A 177 -8.99 24.36 6.50
C ASN A 177 -8.29 23.93 5.21
N ILE A 178 -7.02 24.30 5.04
CA ILE A 178 -6.15 23.77 3.99
C ILE A 178 -5.29 22.68 4.62
N ALA A 179 -5.32 21.49 4.03
CA ALA A 179 -4.49 20.36 4.44
C ALA A 179 -3.99 19.62 3.21
N ILE A 180 -2.81 19.03 3.34
CA ILE A 180 -2.24 18.14 2.32
C ILE A 180 -1.90 16.80 2.96
N SER A 181 -1.95 15.74 2.18
CA SER A 181 -1.52 14.41 2.60
C SER A 181 -0.97 13.65 1.42
N ASP A 182 -0.02 12.75 1.66
CA ASP A 182 0.59 11.89 0.65
C ASP A 182 1.00 10.59 1.35
N ALA A 183 0.72 9.44 0.74
CA ALA A 183 0.98 8.13 1.35
C ALA A 183 2.47 7.77 1.33
N ASP A 184 3.23 8.35 0.40
CA ASP A 184 4.62 8.03 0.12
C ASP A 184 5.59 9.02 0.75
N ALA A 185 5.15 10.25 1.03
CA ALA A 185 6.05 11.33 1.43
C ALA A 185 6.84 11.03 2.72
N GLY A 186 6.24 10.40 3.74
CA GLY A 186 6.90 10.18 5.04
C GLY A 186 7.48 11.49 5.63
N ASP A 187 8.78 11.50 5.93
CA ASP A 187 9.53 12.70 6.35
C ASP A 187 10.17 13.47 5.17
N GLY A 188 9.82 13.11 3.92
CA GLY A 188 10.25 13.76 2.69
C GLY A 188 9.67 15.16 2.50
N LEU A 189 10.36 15.98 1.71
CA LEU A 189 9.97 17.35 1.39
C LEU A 189 9.15 17.45 0.10
N VAL A 190 7.85 17.71 0.20
CA VAL A 190 7.02 18.02 -0.97
C VAL A 190 7.26 19.45 -1.42
N TYR A 191 7.12 19.72 -2.72
CA TYR A 191 7.17 21.08 -3.26
C TYR A 191 5.77 21.66 -3.40
N ILE A 192 5.56 22.84 -2.83
CA ILE A 192 4.25 23.48 -2.74
C ILE A 192 4.33 24.85 -3.42
N GLN A 193 3.36 25.12 -4.30
CA GLN A 193 3.14 26.45 -4.89
C GLN A 193 1.73 26.93 -4.56
N LEU A 194 1.63 28.11 -3.96
CA LEU A 194 0.39 28.80 -3.65
C LEU A 194 0.27 30.03 -4.54
N LYS A 195 -0.80 30.10 -5.34
CA LYS A 195 -1.00 31.16 -6.31
C LYS A 195 -2.37 31.80 -6.16
N VAL A 196 -2.40 33.13 -6.18
CA VAL A 196 -3.62 33.93 -6.32
C VAL A 196 -3.57 34.78 -7.58
N HIS A 197 -4.72 35.08 -8.19
CA HIS A 197 -4.76 35.82 -9.45
C HIS A 197 -4.61 37.34 -9.25
N ASN A 198 -5.32 37.91 -8.28
CA ASN A 198 -5.36 39.37 -8.07
C ASN A 198 -4.66 39.81 -6.77
N GLY A 199 -5.00 39.14 -5.66
CA GLY A 199 -4.53 39.53 -4.34
C GLY A 199 -3.08 39.13 -4.06
N ILE A 200 -2.73 39.21 -2.78
CA ILE A 200 -1.45 38.74 -2.26
C ILE A 200 -1.71 37.80 -1.08
N LEU A 201 -0.84 36.80 -0.96
CA LEU A 201 -0.75 35.90 0.18
C LEU A 201 0.35 36.38 1.12
N ARG A 202 0.19 36.07 2.40
CA ARG A 202 1.30 36.07 3.37
C ARG A 202 1.26 34.86 4.26
N VAL A 203 2.43 34.45 4.74
CA VAL A 203 2.59 33.46 5.80
C VAL A 203 3.35 34.12 6.94
N GLY A 204 2.82 34.03 8.15
CA GLY A 204 3.42 34.59 9.37
C GLY A 204 4.60 33.79 9.93
N ARG A 205 4.90 33.99 11.23
CA ARG A 205 6.10 33.56 11.98
C ARG A 205 6.46 32.06 11.92
N SER A 206 5.61 31.20 11.37
CA SER A 206 5.96 29.82 11.02
C SER A 206 7.01 29.71 9.91
N ALA A 207 7.33 30.82 9.21
CA ALA A 207 8.34 30.89 8.15
C ALA A 207 9.79 30.55 8.57
N GLU A 208 10.13 30.63 9.87
CA GLU A 208 11.48 30.29 10.37
C GLU A 208 11.80 28.78 10.28
N ARG A 209 10.79 27.92 10.13
CA ARG A 209 10.95 26.46 9.94
C ARG A 209 10.84 26.02 8.47
N ILE A 210 10.60 26.96 7.55
CA ILE A 210 10.43 26.66 6.12
C ILE A 210 11.80 26.65 5.44
N VAL A 211 12.30 25.44 5.19
CA VAL A 211 13.53 25.22 4.44
C VAL A 211 13.25 25.55 2.96
N HIS A 212 13.67 26.74 2.54
CA HIS A 212 13.75 27.21 1.14
C HIS A 212 12.51 27.89 0.54
N LEU A 213 12.14 29.06 1.08
CA LEU A 213 11.44 30.13 0.32
C LEU A 213 12.40 30.96 -0.58
N GLY A 214 13.59 30.42 -0.91
CA GLY A 214 14.62 31.16 -1.65
C GLY A 214 15.16 32.40 -0.94
N LYS A 215 14.86 32.57 0.36
CA LYS A 215 15.37 33.66 1.19
C LYS A 215 16.03 33.11 2.46
N THR A 216 17.05 33.81 2.92
CA THR A 216 17.77 33.53 4.16
C THR A 216 16.82 33.46 5.36
N PRO A 217 17.18 32.75 6.45
CA PRO A 217 16.35 32.58 7.65
C PRO A 217 15.84 33.88 8.34
N ASP A 218 16.24 35.06 7.85
CA ASP A 218 16.01 36.37 8.46
C ASP A 218 14.84 37.17 7.84
N THR A 219 14.08 36.65 6.87
CA THR A 219 12.90 37.36 6.32
C THR A 219 11.60 36.92 6.98
N VAL A 220 11.05 37.83 7.79
CA VAL A 220 9.95 37.63 8.75
C VAL A 220 8.56 37.38 8.13
N ASP A 221 8.32 37.64 6.85
CA ASP A 221 7.04 37.28 6.20
C ASP A 221 7.29 36.98 4.71
N ALA A 222 6.79 35.84 4.22
CA ALA A 222 6.75 35.56 2.79
C ALA A 222 5.47 36.18 2.23
N VAL A 223 5.59 37.23 1.40
CA VAL A 223 4.45 37.96 0.84
C VAL A 223 4.53 37.98 -0.69
N GLY A 224 3.45 37.63 -1.37
CA GLY A 224 3.37 37.65 -2.83
C GLY A 224 2.10 37.01 -3.38
N SER A 225 1.82 37.21 -4.67
CA SER A 225 0.73 36.52 -5.37
C SER A 225 1.09 35.07 -5.76
N ASN A 226 2.36 34.71 -5.64
CA ASN A 226 2.89 33.36 -5.82
C ASN A 226 3.90 33.08 -4.70
N LEU A 227 3.66 32.05 -3.90
CA LEU A 227 4.56 31.58 -2.85
C LEU A 227 4.96 30.14 -3.16
N GLU A 228 6.26 29.84 -3.11
CA GLU A 228 6.81 28.53 -3.44
C GLU A 228 7.77 28.07 -2.34
N PHE A 229 7.58 26.86 -1.84
CA PHE A 229 8.42 26.32 -0.77
C PHE A 229 8.45 24.79 -0.79
N ALA A 230 9.50 24.23 -0.18
CA ALA A 230 9.59 22.81 0.11
C ALA A 230 9.38 22.59 1.62
N ALA A 231 8.57 21.61 1.99
CA ALA A 231 8.28 21.31 3.39
C ALA A 231 7.88 19.84 3.57
N THR A 232 8.05 19.32 4.79
CA THR A 232 7.36 18.07 5.18
C THR A 232 5.86 18.33 5.22
N ILE A 233 5.03 17.28 5.12
CA ILE A 233 3.57 17.43 5.29
C ILE A 233 3.23 18.10 6.63
N SER A 234 3.95 17.73 7.69
CA SER A 234 3.76 18.28 9.03
C SER A 234 4.11 19.76 9.11
N ASP A 235 5.21 20.20 8.49
CA ASP A 235 5.58 21.61 8.48
C ASP A 235 4.68 22.44 7.55
N ALA A 236 4.23 21.88 6.43
CA ALA A 236 3.27 22.53 5.53
C ALA A 236 1.94 22.84 6.22
N ALA A 237 1.49 21.97 7.13
CA ALA A 237 0.29 22.22 7.94
C ALA A 237 0.43 23.52 8.77
N LEU A 238 1.60 23.77 9.36
CA LEU A 238 1.87 25.00 10.11
C LEU A 238 1.87 26.24 9.20
N VAL A 239 2.36 26.10 7.96
CA VAL A 239 2.28 27.17 6.96
C VAL A 239 0.84 27.53 6.62
N PHE A 240 -0.02 26.53 6.47
CA PHE A 240 -1.44 26.74 6.17
C PHE A 240 -2.22 27.33 7.34
N GLU A 241 -1.82 27.04 8.59
CA GLU A 241 -2.40 27.70 9.76
C GLU A 241 -2.18 29.22 9.74
N ASP A 242 -1.03 29.69 9.28
CA ASP A 242 -0.73 31.14 9.24
C ASP A 242 -0.96 31.79 7.86
N LEU A 243 -1.56 31.08 6.90
CA LEU A 243 -1.78 31.59 5.56
C LEU A 243 -2.91 32.63 5.55
N GLU A 244 -2.58 33.85 5.17
CA GLU A 244 -3.53 34.94 5.05
C GLU A 244 -3.55 35.50 3.63
N TYR A 245 -4.71 36.00 3.22
CA TYR A 245 -4.95 36.67 1.95
C TYR A 245 -5.41 38.10 2.16
N LYS A 246 -4.97 38.97 1.26
CA LYS A 246 -5.50 40.33 1.14
C LYS A 246 -5.61 40.72 -0.32
N CYS A 247 -6.69 41.41 -0.66
CA CYS A 247 -6.75 42.19 -1.88
C CYS A 247 -7.24 43.60 -1.62
N SER A 248 -6.65 44.55 -2.36
CA SER A 248 -6.89 45.98 -2.21
C SER A 248 -7.20 46.61 -3.54
N ILE A 249 -7.69 47.85 -3.51
CA ILE A 249 -7.96 48.61 -4.74
C ILE A 249 -6.69 48.86 -5.55
N GLN A 250 -5.52 48.97 -4.89
CA GLN A 250 -4.22 49.09 -5.56
C GLN A 250 -3.83 47.80 -6.31
N LEU A 251 -4.36 46.65 -5.87
CA LEU A 251 -4.25 45.36 -6.54
C LEU A 251 -5.40 45.12 -7.55
N GLY A 252 -6.22 46.15 -7.82
CA GLY A 252 -7.32 46.09 -8.80
C GLY A 252 -8.62 45.48 -8.28
N CYS A 253 -8.69 45.10 -7.00
CA CYS A 253 -9.86 44.47 -6.42
C CYS A 253 -10.98 45.44 -6.05
N ARG A 254 -12.21 44.91 -6.03
CA ARG A 254 -13.44 45.63 -5.68
C ARG A 254 -14.40 44.68 -4.95
N ASP A 255 -15.37 45.25 -4.25
CA ASP A 255 -16.40 44.48 -3.55
C ASP A 255 -17.23 43.64 -4.55
N GLY A 256 -17.55 42.41 -4.18
CA GLY A 256 -18.28 41.45 -5.01
C GLY A 256 -17.43 40.74 -6.06
N MET A 257 -16.15 41.10 -6.20
CA MET A 257 -15.22 40.42 -7.11
C MET A 257 -14.84 39.03 -6.58
N ARG A 258 -14.45 38.16 -7.50
CA ARG A 258 -13.89 36.84 -7.19
C ARG A 258 -12.40 36.83 -7.55
N ASP A 259 -11.62 36.27 -6.65
CA ASP A 259 -10.25 35.84 -6.89
C ASP A 259 -10.19 34.31 -6.75
N TYR A 260 -9.04 33.71 -7.05
CA TYR A 260 -8.86 32.27 -6.96
C TYR A 260 -7.54 31.95 -6.28
N LEU A 261 -7.58 31.11 -5.24
CA LEU A 261 -6.40 30.45 -4.71
C LEU A 261 -6.24 29.12 -5.45
N THR A 262 -5.09 28.92 -6.07
CA THR A 262 -4.68 27.63 -6.63
C THR A 262 -3.47 27.12 -5.84
N ILE A 263 -3.57 25.87 -5.40
CA ILE A 263 -2.49 25.16 -4.73
C ILE A 263 -1.99 24.06 -5.67
N TYR A 264 -0.67 23.95 -5.78
CA TYR A 264 0.01 22.85 -6.45
C TYR A 264 0.91 22.14 -5.43
N VAL A 265 0.91 20.82 -5.45
CA VAL A 265 1.79 19.99 -4.61
C VAL A 265 2.42 18.92 -5.48
N ASP A 266 3.75 18.91 -5.53
CA ASP A 266 4.58 17.92 -6.20
C ASP A 266 5.29 17.06 -5.14
N ASP A 267 5.12 15.75 -5.22
CA ASP A 267 5.68 14.77 -4.28
C ASP A 267 7.14 14.42 -4.56
N ASN A 268 7.81 15.04 -5.54
CA ASN A 268 9.20 14.77 -5.90
C ASN A 268 9.53 13.28 -6.16
N GLY A 269 8.52 12.44 -6.39
CA GLY A 269 8.64 11.01 -6.66
C GLY A 269 9.03 10.16 -5.44
N PHE A 270 8.55 10.50 -4.24
CA PHE A 270 9.07 9.96 -2.98
C PHE A 270 9.12 8.44 -2.86
N THR A 271 8.16 7.66 -3.39
CA THR A 271 8.40 6.21 -3.53
C THR A 271 7.76 5.56 -4.75
N GLY A 272 8.30 4.40 -5.14
CA GLY A 272 7.67 3.54 -6.14
C GLY A 272 7.89 3.95 -7.59
N SER A 273 7.37 3.14 -8.49
CA SER A 273 7.41 3.45 -9.92
C SER A 273 6.40 4.54 -10.28
N GLY A 274 6.71 5.37 -11.27
CA GLY A 274 5.80 6.42 -11.77
C GLY A 274 6.43 7.81 -11.79
N GLY A 275 7.51 8.02 -11.01
CA GLY A 275 8.16 9.32 -10.89
C GLY A 275 7.31 10.32 -10.11
N ALA A 276 7.71 11.58 -10.14
CA ALA A 276 7.02 12.66 -9.44
C ALA A 276 5.58 12.84 -9.93
N GLN A 277 4.64 12.94 -9.01
CA GLN A 277 3.24 13.24 -9.29
C GLN A 277 2.86 14.61 -8.73
N LEU A 278 1.97 15.28 -9.47
CA LEU A 278 1.52 16.63 -9.20
C LEU A 278 0.01 16.63 -8.95
N SER A 279 -0.39 17.23 -7.84
CA SER A 279 -1.78 17.54 -7.56
C SER A 279 -2.04 19.03 -7.58
N THR A 280 -3.23 19.40 -8.02
CA THR A 280 -3.70 20.78 -8.04
C THR A 280 -5.13 20.89 -7.54
N ASN A 281 -5.40 21.91 -6.75
CA ASN A 281 -6.75 22.24 -6.32
C ASN A 281 -6.95 23.76 -6.31
N SER A 282 -8.18 24.22 -6.51
CA SER A 282 -8.51 25.64 -6.57
C SER A 282 -9.77 25.97 -5.80
N ALA A 283 -9.75 27.13 -5.14
CA ALA A 283 -10.89 27.67 -4.42
C ALA A 283 -11.18 29.10 -4.85
N VAL A 284 -12.46 29.45 -4.85
CA VAL A 284 -12.89 30.83 -5.06
C VAL A 284 -12.61 31.64 -3.79
N ILE A 285 -12.11 32.85 -3.92
CA ILE A 285 -12.10 33.84 -2.84
C ILE A 285 -13.09 34.93 -3.21
N GLN A 286 -14.19 35.04 -2.47
CA GLN A 286 -15.17 36.09 -2.67
C GLN A 286 -14.80 37.32 -1.83
N ILE A 287 -14.55 38.43 -2.51
CA ILE A 287 -14.20 39.70 -1.88
C ILE A 287 -15.47 40.41 -1.47
N GLN A 288 -15.60 40.69 -0.18
CA GLN A 288 -16.73 41.37 0.42
C GLN A 288 -16.32 42.78 0.87
N SER A 289 -17.30 43.68 1.00
CA SER A 289 -17.04 45.01 1.55
C SER A 289 -16.42 44.91 2.94
N GLY A 290 -15.31 45.62 3.16
CA GLY A 290 -14.81 45.87 4.51
C GLY A 290 -15.83 46.68 5.30
N ALA A 291 -15.97 46.37 6.60
CA ALA A 291 -16.77 47.18 7.52
C ALA A 291 -16.20 48.60 7.67
#